data_AF-A0A7V1LY21-F1
#
_entry.id   AF-A0A7V1LY21-F1
#
_cell.length_a   1.000
_cell.length_b   1.000
_cell.length_c   1.000
_cell.angle_alpha   90.00
_cell.angle_beta   90.00
_cell.angle_gamma   90.00
#
_symmetry.space_group_name_H-M   'P 1'
#
loop_
_entity.id
_entity.type
_entity.pdbx_description
1 polymer ?
#
loop_
_entity_poly.entity_id
_entity_poly.type
_entity_poly.pdbx_seq_one_letter_code
_entity_poly.pdbx_strand_id
1 'polypeptide(L)'
;NKELMRVYKDLEMVEQLGSGIPRILEAYGKECFHFSENFLRMVFPAIEKVTEQVTEQVTEQVTEQVRKLMSIMVAGSYSGNELMDMLTLKHRPTFLYKYLQPAIDAGLVAPTIPDKPKSSKQKYRLTHKGQALKQKIESL
;
A
#
# COMPACT_ATOMS: atom_id res chain seq x y z
N ASN A 1 6.19 -16.73 27.08
CA ASN A 1 6.24 -18.16 27.49
C ASN A 1 5.00 -18.84 26.93
N LYS A 2 5.15 -19.80 26.00
CA LYS A 2 4.01 -20.43 25.30
C LYS A 2 3.14 -21.27 26.23
N GLU A 3 3.72 -21.88 27.26
CA GLU A 3 2.99 -22.68 28.25
C GLU A 3 2.04 -21.80 29.09
N LEU A 4 2.48 -20.61 29.49
CA LEU A 4 1.65 -19.66 30.24
C LEU A 4 0.44 -19.15 29.43
N MET A 5 0.62 -18.92 28.12
CA MET A 5 -0.49 -18.50 27.23
C MET A 5 -1.51 -19.61 26.98
N ARG A 6 -1.11 -20.89 27.06
CA ARG A 6 -2.04 -22.02 27.01
C ARG A 6 -2.95 -22.03 28.24
N VAL A 7 -2.37 -21.87 29.42
CA VAL A 7 -3.13 -21.76 30.68
C VAL A 7 -4.15 -20.62 30.62
N TYR A 8 -3.76 -19.42 30.15
CA TYR A 8 -4.72 -18.30 30.02
C TYR A 8 -5.82 -18.55 28.99
N LYS A 9 -5.53 -19.28 27.91
CA LYS A 9 -6.53 -19.66 26.92
C LYS A 9 -7.51 -20.69 27.49
N ASP A 10 -7.00 -21.68 28.21
CA ASP A 10 -7.82 -22.72 28.86
C ASP A 10 -8.72 -22.15 29.95
N LEU A 11 -8.32 -21.03 30.57
CA LEU A 11 -9.12 -20.25 31.51
C LEU A 11 -10.06 -19.23 30.84
N GLU A 12 -10.19 -19.25 29.51
CA GLU A 12 -10.99 -18.31 28.70
C GLU A 12 -10.64 -16.83 28.89
N MET A 13 -9.47 -16.54 29.46
CA MET A 13 -9.01 -15.16 29.68
C MET A 13 -8.49 -14.51 28.39
N VAL A 14 -8.20 -15.32 27.36
CA VAL A 14 -7.76 -14.86 26.04
C VAL A 14 -8.32 -15.75 24.93
N GLU A 15 -8.75 -15.14 23.83
CA GLU A 15 -9.36 -15.87 22.69
C GLU A 15 -8.34 -16.61 21.82
N GLN A 16 -7.09 -16.12 21.76
CA GLN A 16 -6.05 -16.66 20.90
C GLN A 16 -4.69 -16.67 21.58
N LEU A 17 -3.84 -17.63 21.19
CA LEU A 17 -2.47 -17.79 21.69
C LEU A 17 -1.53 -16.61 21.30
N GLY A 18 -2.01 -15.67 20.47
CA GLY A 18 -1.38 -14.39 20.19
C GLY A 18 0.01 -14.46 19.55
N SER A 19 0.11 -14.36 18.22
CA SER A 19 1.40 -14.20 17.52
C SER A 19 1.84 -12.73 17.39
N GLY A 20 1.02 -11.79 17.86
CA GLY A 20 1.22 -10.35 17.62
C GLY A 20 2.49 -9.81 18.27
N ILE A 21 2.73 -10.13 19.55
CA ILE A 21 3.91 -9.64 20.28
C ILE A 21 5.23 -10.12 19.66
N PRO A 22 5.41 -11.42 19.34
CA PRO A 22 6.61 -11.87 18.61
C PRO A 22 6.84 -11.12 17.29
N ARG A 23 5.81 -10.98 16.46
CA ARG A 23 5.92 -10.26 15.16
C ARG A 23 6.28 -8.79 15.35
N ILE A 24 5.70 -8.13 16.35
CA ILE A 24 6.00 -6.73 16.66
C ILE A 24 7.46 -6.57 17.10
N LEU A 25 7.99 -7.49 17.91
CA LEU A 25 9.38 -7.47 18.38
C LEU A 25 10.39 -7.86 17.29
N GLU A 26 9.97 -8.59 16.25
CA GLU A 26 10.78 -8.85 15.05
C GLU A 26 10.83 -7.62 14.12
N ALA A 27 9.72 -6.90 13.99
CA ALA A 27 9.58 -5.79 13.04
C ALA A 27 10.13 -4.45 13.55
N TYR A 28 10.11 -4.23 14.86
CA TYR A 28 10.50 -2.97 15.49
C TYR A 28 11.62 -3.19 16.51
N GLY A 29 12.65 -2.33 16.46
CA GLY A 29 13.74 -2.41 17.41
C GLY A 29 13.31 -2.05 18.83
N LYS A 30 14.15 -2.45 19.80
CA LYS A 30 13.87 -2.31 21.24
C LYS A 30 13.66 -0.86 21.66
N GLU A 31 14.24 0.09 20.94
CA GLU A 31 14.09 1.52 21.13
C GLU A 31 12.64 2.03 21.01
N CYS A 32 11.76 1.29 20.34
CA CYS A 32 10.33 1.62 20.24
C CYS A 32 9.56 1.34 21.54
N PHE A 33 10.16 0.63 22.51
CA PHE A 33 9.50 0.15 23.71
C PHE A 33 10.15 0.73 24.97
N HIS A 34 9.35 1.40 25.78
CA HIS A 34 9.76 1.89 27.09
C HIS A 34 8.91 1.22 28.19
N PHE A 35 9.56 0.36 28.96
CA PHE A 35 8.96 -0.34 30.10
C PHE A 35 9.15 0.51 31.36
N SER A 36 8.05 0.84 32.03
CA SER A 36 8.06 1.41 33.37
C SER A 36 7.42 0.44 34.36
N GLU A 37 7.45 0.75 35.66
CA GLU A 37 6.89 -0.12 36.70
C GLU A 37 5.39 -0.41 36.51
N ASN A 38 4.63 0.57 36.01
CA ASN A 38 3.16 0.49 35.95
C ASN A 38 2.58 0.58 34.53
N PHE A 39 3.38 0.95 33.53
CA PHE A 39 2.89 1.05 32.16
C PHE A 39 3.97 0.75 31.11
N LEU A 40 3.49 0.41 29.92
CA LEU A 40 4.31 0.25 28.72
C LEU A 40 4.00 1.40 27.77
N ARG A 41 5.02 2.18 27.40
CA ARG A 41 4.93 3.21 26.37
C ARG A 41 5.57 2.68 25.10
N MET A 42 4.81 2.68 24.02
CA MET A 42 5.28 2.30 22.68
C MET A 42 5.24 3.52 21.77
N VAL A 43 6.32 3.81 21.07
CA VAL A 43 6.39 4.88 20.07
C VAL A 43 6.92 4.27 18.78
N PHE A 44 6.00 3.97 17.86
CA PHE A 44 6.36 3.45 16.55
C PHE A 44 6.56 4.61 15.58
N PRO A 45 7.67 4.64 14.83
CA PRO A 45 7.80 5.62 13.76
C PRO A 45 6.68 5.36 12.75
N ALA A 46 5.93 6.40 12.40
CA ALA A 46 4.96 6.37 11.31
C ALA A 46 5.73 6.32 9.99
N ILE A 47 6.28 5.16 9.67
CA ILE A 47 6.78 4.88 8.34
C ILE A 47 5.55 4.48 7.53
N GLU A 48 5.26 5.15 6.41
CA GLU A 48 4.38 4.61 5.36
C GLU A 48 5.01 3.34 4.77
N LYS A 49 5.18 2.30 5.59
CA LYS A 49 5.56 0.96 5.16
C LYS A 49 4.26 0.20 4.94
N VAL A 50 3.71 0.39 3.76
CA VAL A 50 2.86 -0.61 3.11
C VAL A 50 3.65 -1.91 3.15
N THR A 51 3.11 -2.91 3.84
CA THR A 51 3.68 -4.24 4.04
C THR A 51 4.23 -4.83 2.73
N GLU A 52 5.56 -4.92 2.63
CA GLU A 52 6.28 -5.46 1.46
C GLU A 52 6.08 -6.97 1.25
N GLN A 53 5.50 -7.70 2.20
CA GLN A 53 5.34 -9.16 2.09
C GLN A 53 3.99 -9.65 1.54
N VAL A 54 3.05 -8.75 1.20
CA VAL A 54 1.78 -9.14 0.55
C VAL A 54 1.77 -8.76 -0.95
N THR A 55 2.80 -8.07 -1.44
CA THR A 55 2.81 -7.52 -2.81
C THR A 55 3.47 -8.40 -3.86
N GLU A 56 4.28 -9.40 -3.49
CA GLU A 56 4.97 -10.24 -4.48
C GLU A 56 4.03 -11.13 -5.31
N GLN A 57 2.87 -11.53 -4.78
CA GLN A 57 1.89 -12.31 -5.56
C GLN A 57 0.92 -11.47 -6.42
N VAL A 58 0.93 -10.13 -6.32
CA VAL A 58 0.00 -9.27 -7.10
C VAL A 58 0.68 -8.68 -8.34
N THR A 59 2.00 -8.82 -8.49
CA THR A 59 2.73 -8.27 -9.65
C THR A 59 2.63 -9.09 -10.94
N GLU A 60 2.18 -10.35 -10.89
CA GLU A 60 2.18 -11.23 -12.08
C GLU A 60 1.00 -11.01 -13.04
N GLN A 61 -0.03 -10.25 -12.67
CA GLN A 61 -1.18 -9.97 -13.55
C GLN A 61 -1.44 -8.47 -13.77
N VAL A 62 -0.39 -7.66 -13.83
CA VAL A 62 -0.55 -6.27 -14.29
C VAL A 62 -0.85 -6.27 -15.79
N THR A 63 -2.03 -5.78 -16.16
CA THR A 63 -2.46 -5.73 -17.57
C THR A 63 -1.56 -4.81 -18.40
N GLU A 64 -1.49 -5.03 -19.70
CA GLU A 64 -0.74 -4.18 -20.64
C GLU A 64 -1.16 -2.70 -20.56
N GLN A 65 -2.43 -2.44 -20.28
CA GLN A 65 -2.95 -1.09 -20.10
C GLN A 65 -2.35 -0.41 -18.87
N VAL A 66 -2.24 -1.12 -17.75
CA VAL A 66 -1.63 -0.58 -16.53
C VAL A 66 -0.13 -0.38 -16.74
N ARG A 67 0.57 -1.30 -17.42
CA ARG A 67 1.99 -1.11 -17.80
C ARG A 67 2.20 0.15 -18.61
N LYS A 68 1.37 0.38 -19.64
CA LYS A 68 1.41 1.60 -20.47
C LYS A 68 1.14 2.87 -19.65
N LEU A 69 0.24 2.80 -18.66
CA LEU A 69 0.03 3.91 -17.75
C LEU A 69 1.26 4.17 -16.87
N MET A 70 1.94 3.13 -16.37
CA MET A 70 3.15 3.29 -15.55
C MET A 70 4.31 3.90 -16.34
N SER A 71 4.47 3.53 -17.61
CA SER A 71 5.58 4.03 -18.44
C SER A 71 5.47 5.53 -18.73
N ILE A 72 4.25 6.07 -18.87
CA ILE A 72 4.06 7.50 -19.17
C ILE A 72 4.10 8.41 -17.94
N MET A 73 3.77 7.90 -16.75
CA MET A 73 3.72 8.72 -15.54
C MET A 73 5.15 8.95 -15.01
N VAL A 74 5.53 10.23 -14.81
CA VAL A 74 6.78 10.59 -14.12
C VAL A 74 6.47 11.19 -12.74
N ALA A 75 7.51 11.64 -12.03
CA ALA A 75 7.35 12.29 -10.73
C ALA A 75 6.44 13.52 -10.87
N GLY A 76 5.35 13.56 -10.10
CA GLY A 76 4.35 14.63 -10.18
C GLY A 76 2.93 14.11 -9.97
N SER A 77 1.96 14.95 -10.34
CA SER A 77 0.54 14.59 -10.28
C SER A 77 -0.20 15.08 -11.52
N TYR A 78 -1.07 14.24 -12.05
CA TYR A 78 -1.76 14.46 -13.32
C TYR A 78 -3.27 14.36 -13.13
N SER A 79 -4.00 15.23 -13.79
CA SER A 79 -5.44 15.07 -14.00
C SER A 79 -5.73 13.87 -14.90
N GLY A 80 -6.97 13.37 -14.83
CA GLY A 80 -7.40 12.29 -15.74
C GLY A 80 -7.30 12.69 -17.22
N ASN A 81 -7.49 13.97 -17.55
CA ASN A 81 -7.41 14.44 -18.93
C ASN A 81 -5.96 14.44 -19.43
N GLU A 82 -5.00 14.94 -18.62
CA GLU A 82 -3.58 14.88 -18.97
C GLU A 82 -3.12 13.44 -19.19
N LEU A 83 -3.58 12.48 -18.36
CA LEU A 83 -3.26 11.07 -18.55
C LEU A 83 -3.88 10.48 -19.82
N MET A 84 -5.11 10.87 -20.16
CA MET A 84 -5.76 10.47 -21.41
C MET A 84 -5.02 11.02 -22.63
N ASP A 85 -4.61 12.29 -22.59
CA ASP A 85 -3.87 12.95 -23.67
C ASP A 85 -2.51 12.28 -23.88
N MET A 86 -1.75 12.02 -22.80
CA MET A 86 -0.47 11.31 -22.86
C MET A 86 -0.62 9.88 -23.40
N LEU A 87 -1.74 9.20 -23.11
CA LEU A 87 -2.04 7.87 -23.65
C LEU A 87 -2.68 7.90 -25.05
N THR A 88 -2.99 9.07 -25.60
CA THR A 88 -3.74 9.28 -26.85
C THR A 88 -5.12 8.62 -26.84
N LEU A 89 -5.79 8.58 -25.68
CA LEU A 89 -7.11 7.97 -25.50
C LEU A 89 -8.23 9.01 -25.58
N LYS A 90 -9.22 8.76 -26.45
CA LYS A 90 -10.40 9.62 -26.58
C LYS A 90 -11.59 9.16 -25.70
N HIS A 91 -11.66 7.87 -25.38
CA HIS A 91 -12.81 7.30 -24.68
C HIS A 91 -12.59 7.20 -23.17
N ARG A 92 -13.22 8.11 -22.43
CA ARG A 92 -13.06 8.24 -20.96
C ARG A 92 -13.42 6.98 -20.16
N PRO A 93 -14.54 6.27 -20.43
CA PRO A 93 -14.84 5.03 -19.72
C PRO A 93 -13.75 3.97 -19.89
N THR A 94 -13.19 3.85 -21.10
CA THR A 94 -12.10 2.89 -21.36
C THR A 94 -10.85 3.24 -20.56
N PHE A 95 -10.46 4.52 -20.51
CA PHE A 95 -9.38 4.98 -19.67
C PHE A 95 -9.63 4.65 -18.19
N LEU A 96 -10.81 4.99 -17.68
CA LEU A 96 -11.14 4.77 -16.27
C LEU A 96 -11.08 3.29 -15.89
N TYR A 97 -11.82 2.43 -16.61
CA TYR A 97 -12.00 1.03 -16.21
C TYR A 97 -10.83 0.11 -16.61
N LYS A 98 -10.09 0.44 -17.68
CA LYS A 98 -8.98 -0.43 -18.15
C LYS A 98 -7.60 0.04 -17.73
N TYR A 99 -7.41 1.31 -17.40
CA TYR A 99 -6.10 1.87 -17.06
C TYR A 99 -6.07 2.34 -15.61
N LEU A 100 -6.93 3.31 -15.26
CA LEU A 100 -6.79 4.04 -14.01
C LEU A 100 -7.29 3.26 -12.79
N GLN A 101 -8.51 2.72 -12.84
CA GLN A 101 -9.11 1.98 -11.73
C GLN A 101 -8.28 0.74 -11.37
N PRO A 102 -7.86 -0.13 -12.32
CA PRO A 102 -7.01 -1.26 -11.99
C PRO A 102 -5.65 -0.85 -11.38
N ALA A 103 -5.08 0.29 -11.80
CA ALA A 103 -3.84 0.79 -11.22
C ALA A 103 -4.02 1.34 -9.79
N ILE A 104 -5.18 1.94 -9.49
CA ILE A 104 -5.55 2.38 -8.14
C ILE A 104 -5.82 1.18 -7.24
N ASP A 105 -6.60 0.21 -7.70
CA ASP A 105 -6.94 -1.01 -6.96
C ASP A 105 -5.68 -1.84 -6.66
N ALA A 106 -4.71 -1.87 -7.59
CA ALA A 106 -3.40 -2.48 -7.38
C ALA A 106 -2.46 -1.67 -6.47
N GLY A 107 -2.86 -0.47 -6.04
CA GLY A 107 -2.07 0.43 -5.19
C GLY A 107 -0.85 1.05 -5.89
N LEU A 108 -0.83 1.08 -7.23
CA LEU A 108 0.25 1.64 -8.03
C LEU A 108 0.08 3.16 -8.23
N VAL A 109 -1.17 3.62 -8.24
CA VAL A 109 -1.56 5.02 -8.40
C VAL A 109 -2.45 5.43 -7.24
N ALA A 110 -2.26 6.64 -6.72
CA ALA A 110 -3.08 7.19 -5.65
C ALA A 110 -3.77 8.49 -6.08
N PRO A 111 -5.05 8.69 -5.69
CA PRO A 111 -5.73 9.98 -5.79
C PRO A 111 -5.12 11.02 -4.84
N THR A 112 -5.05 12.29 -5.25
CA THR A 112 -4.59 13.39 -4.38
C THR A 112 -5.66 13.91 -3.42
N ILE A 113 -6.95 13.69 -3.72
CA ILE A 113 -8.09 14.09 -2.89
C ILE A 113 -8.97 12.85 -2.61
N PRO A 114 -8.57 11.96 -1.68
CA PRO A 114 -9.29 10.72 -1.42
C PRO A 114 -10.73 10.94 -0.93
N ASP A 115 -10.97 11.98 -0.12
CA ASP A 115 -12.28 12.26 0.46
C ASP A 115 -13.34 12.73 -0.56
N LYS A 116 -12.89 13.18 -1.74
CA LYS A 116 -13.78 13.74 -2.78
C LYS A 116 -13.43 13.14 -4.14
N PRO A 117 -13.78 11.86 -4.39
CA PRO A 117 -13.39 11.15 -5.62
C PRO A 117 -13.96 11.77 -6.91
N LYS A 118 -15.07 12.51 -6.80
CA LYS A 118 -15.70 13.24 -7.93
C LYS A 118 -15.23 14.70 -8.05
N SER A 119 -14.17 15.10 -7.33
CA SER A 119 -13.64 16.46 -7.39
C SER A 119 -13.14 16.81 -8.79
N SER A 120 -13.47 18.00 -9.29
CA SER A 120 -12.91 18.53 -10.53
C SER A 120 -11.41 18.79 -10.45
N LYS A 121 -10.87 18.94 -9.23
CA LYS A 121 -9.44 19.14 -8.95
C LYS A 121 -8.69 17.83 -8.67
N GLN A 122 -9.33 16.68 -8.91
CA GLN A 122 -8.74 15.37 -8.70
C GLN A 122 -7.51 15.18 -9.58
N LYS A 123 -6.38 14.83 -8.95
CA LYS A 123 -5.16 14.39 -9.63
C LYS A 123 -4.74 13.02 -9.13
N TYR A 124 -3.82 12.42 -9.86
CA TYR A 124 -3.30 11.07 -9.64
C TYR A 124 -1.78 11.11 -9.68
N ARG A 125 -1.14 10.39 -8.77
CA ARG A 125 0.32 10.27 -8.67
C ARG A 125 0.73 8.82 -8.49
N LEU A 126 1.95 8.49 -8.91
CA LEU A 126 2.54 7.18 -8.62
C LEU A 126 2.77 7.04 -7.11
N THR A 127 2.46 5.87 -6.58
CA THR A 127 2.87 5.45 -5.23
C THR A 127 4.29 4.89 -5.27
N HIS A 128 4.87 4.61 -4.10
CA HIS A 128 6.15 3.88 -4.02
C HIS A 128 6.09 2.53 -4.76
N LYS A 129 4.97 1.81 -4.67
CA LYS A 129 4.74 0.55 -5.41
C LYS A 129 4.72 0.78 -6.92
N GLY A 130 4.05 1.85 -7.38
CA GLY A 130 4.04 2.24 -8.80
C GLY A 130 5.42 2.60 -9.32
N GLN A 131 6.23 3.33 -8.54
CA GLN A 131 7.60 3.67 -8.89
C GLN A 131 8.51 2.44 -8.98
N ALA A 132 8.43 1.53 -8.02
CA ALA A 132 9.19 0.29 -8.04
C ALA A 132 8.83 -0.59 -9.25
N LEU A 133 7.54 -0.68 -9.59
CA LEU A 133 7.10 -1.40 -10.80
C LEU A 133 7.62 -0.72 -12.07
N LYS A 134 7.57 0.61 -12.14
CA LYS A 134 8.09 1.35 -13.29
C LYS A 134 9.58 1.06 -13.52
N GLN A 135 10.38 1.07 -12.46
CA GLN A 135 11.81 0.73 -12.55
C GLN A 135 12.04 -0.69 -13.08
N LYS A 136 11.23 -1.66 -12.65
CA LYS A 136 11.28 -3.04 -13.16
C LYS A 136 10.93 -3.10 -14.66
N ILE A 137 9.95 -2.32 -15.12
CA ILE A 137 9.56 -2.26 -16.53
C ILE A 137 10.67 -1.63 -17.39
N GLU A 138 11.35 -0.59 -16.89
CA GLU A 138 12.43 0.10 -17.59
C GLU A 138 13.75 -0.70 -17.61
N SER A 139 13.92 -1.67 -16.71
CA SER A 139 15.09 -2.56 -16.65
C SER A 139 15.02 -3.79 -17.56
N LEU A 140 13.90 -3.97 -18.28
CA LEU A 140 13.67 -5.06 -19.25
C LEU A 140 13.90 -4.59 -20.68
#